data_AF-A0A920RWH4-F1
#
_entry.id   AF-A0A920RWH4-F1
#
_cell.length_a   1.000
_cell.length_b   1.000
_cell.length_c   1.000
_cell.angle_alpha   90.00
_cell.angle_beta   90.00
_cell.angle_gamma   90.00
#
_symmetry.space_group_name_H-M   'P 1'
#
loop_
_entity.id
_entity.type
_entity.pdbx_description
1 polymer ?
#
loop_
_entity_poly.entity_id
_entity_poly.type
_entity_poly.pdbx_seq_one_letter_code
_entity_poly.pdbx_strand_id
1 'polypeptide(L)'
;MLGKSCSHRSYITNFIILLALLAPFIYPENPFKTVGKPLLEPFGEFFLGTDRLGRDVAAGVVHGARTSILIASIATMLSVIFGTAIGSLSGYYGGQVDNLLMRFTEFFPKTLPSFVFAIVLVAILQPSIQSIVIAITVVTWPPVARLVRGEFIAMRNREFVEACICLGMKDSAIIFREILPNVLSLYLLLVH
;
A
#
# COMPACT_ATOMS: atom_id res chain seq x y z
N MET A 1 5.02 -10.09 26.58
CA MET A 1 6.30 -9.59 26.00
C MET A 1 6.17 -8.98 24.59
N LEU A 2 4.96 -8.85 24.00
CA LEU A 2 4.75 -8.31 22.64
C LEU A 2 4.67 -6.77 22.54
N GLY A 3 4.42 -6.06 23.65
CA GLY A 3 4.20 -4.60 23.63
C GLY A 3 5.44 -3.73 23.34
N LYS A 4 6.66 -4.19 23.69
CA LYS A 4 7.89 -3.39 23.47
C LYS A 4 8.35 -3.38 22.00
N SER A 5 8.07 -4.45 21.25
CA SER A 5 8.48 -4.54 19.83
C SER A 5 7.58 -3.71 18.90
N CYS A 6 6.31 -3.52 19.26
CA CYS A 6 5.35 -2.74 18.46
C CYS A 6 5.62 -1.23 18.60
N SER A 7 5.92 -0.78 19.83
CA SER A 7 6.27 0.62 20.12
C SER A 7 7.54 1.06 19.38
N HIS A 8 8.59 0.24 19.38
CA HIS A 8 9.85 0.58 18.70
C HIS A 8 9.71 0.65 17.16
N ARG A 9 8.84 -0.17 16.55
CA ARG A 9 8.56 -0.08 15.10
C ARG A 9 7.82 1.21 14.74
N SER A 10 6.84 1.61 15.56
CA SER A 10 6.07 2.83 15.33
C SER A 10 6.93 4.10 15.40
N TYR A 11 7.88 4.17 16.34
CA TYR A 11 8.81 5.32 16.43
C TYR A 11 9.70 5.47 15.19
N ILE A 12 10.21 4.36 14.65
CA ILE A 12 11.06 4.38 13.45
C ILE A 12 10.26 4.92 12.24
N THR A 13 9.04 4.44 12.03
CA THR A 13 8.20 4.90 10.92
C THR A 13 7.85 6.37 11.05
N ASN A 14 7.45 6.83 12.24
CA ASN A 14 7.14 8.24 12.48
C ASN A 14 8.36 9.14 12.28
N PHE A 15 9.55 8.69 12.70
CA PHE A 15 10.79 9.42 12.48
C PHE A 15 11.10 9.57 10.97
N ILE A 16 10.97 8.49 10.20
CA ILE A 16 11.19 8.51 8.75
C ILE A 16 10.18 9.44 8.05
N ILE A 17 8.90 9.41 8.47
CA ILE A 17 7.86 10.30 7.93
C ILE A 17 8.23 11.77 8.21
N LEU A 18 8.64 12.10 9.43
CA LEU A 18 9.03 13.46 9.78
C LEU A 18 10.23 13.94 8.95
N LEU A 19 11.23 13.08 8.79
CA LEU A 19 12.45 13.36 8.03
C LEU A 19 12.15 13.58 6.54
N ALA A 20 11.24 12.78 5.98
CA ALA A 20 10.76 12.93 4.61
C ALA A 20 9.91 14.18 4.37
N LEU A 21 9.14 14.63 5.37
CA LEU A 21 8.37 15.88 5.30
C LEU A 21 9.27 17.12 5.42
N LEU A 22 10.33 17.04 6.23
CA LEU A 22 11.33 18.10 6.38
C LEU A 22 12.37 18.11 5.24
N ALA A 23 12.32 17.15 4.31
CA ALA A 23 13.22 17.05 3.17
C ALA A 23 13.45 18.36 2.38
N PRO A 24 12.43 19.10 1.93
CA PRO A 24 12.63 20.34 1.18
C PRO A 24 13.18 21.49 2.03
N PHE A 25 13.10 21.40 3.37
CA PHE A 25 13.65 22.41 4.27
C PHE A 25 15.12 22.15 4.59
N ILE A 26 15.49 20.87 4.77
CA ILE A 26 16.87 20.47 5.09
C ILE A 26 17.74 20.49 3.82
N TYR A 27 17.20 20.05 2.68
CA TYR A 27 17.89 20.01 1.39
C TYR A 27 17.04 20.69 0.30
N PRO A 28 17.06 22.03 0.21
CA PRO A 28 16.26 22.77 -0.77
C PRO A 28 16.75 22.59 -2.21
N GLU A 29 18.00 22.15 -2.41
CA GLU A 29 18.56 21.91 -3.74
C GLU A 29 18.08 20.60 -4.39
N ASN A 30 18.15 20.55 -5.71
CA ASN A 30 17.77 19.36 -6.48
C ASN A 30 18.76 18.21 -6.20
N PRO A 31 18.31 17.05 -5.68
CA PRO A 31 19.18 15.92 -5.32
C PRO A 31 19.92 15.30 -6.52
N PHE A 32 19.46 15.56 -7.75
CA PHE A 32 20.10 15.04 -8.97
C PHE A 32 21.19 15.96 -9.53
N LYS A 33 21.37 17.15 -8.94
CA LYS A 33 22.39 18.11 -9.34
C LYS A 33 23.76 17.62 -8.86
N THR A 34 24.75 17.69 -9.74
CA THR A 34 26.15 17.47 -9.38
C THR A 34 26.64 18.69 -8.59
N VAL A 35 27.10 18.45 -7.37
CA VAL A 35 27.47 19.50 -6.40
C VAL A 35 28.97 19.50 -6.08
N GLY A 36 29.69 18.42 -6.37
CA GLY A 36 31.11 18.32 -6.04
C GLY A 36 31.87 17.26 -6.83
N LYS A 37 33.10 16.99 -6.39
CA LYS A 37 33.92 15.91 -6.94
C LYS A 37 33.23 14.55 -6.67
N PRO A 38 33.35 13.56 -7.56
CA PRO A 38 32.88 12.20 -7.28
C PRO A 38 33.57 11.60 -6.06
N LEU A 39 32.85 10.78 -5.29
CA LEU A 39 33.40 9.95 -4.20
C LEU A 39 34.10 10.76 -3.09
N LEU A 40 33.51 11.87 -2.67
CA LEU A 40 33.96 12.57 -1.46
C LEU A 40 33.64 11.75 -0.20
N GLU A 41 34.55 11.79 0.76
CA GLU A 41 34.42 11.08 2.03
C GLU A 41 33.24 11.60 2.86
N PRO A 42 32.59 10.73 3.66
CA PRO A 42 31.54 11.14 4.58
C PRO A 42 32.08 12.06 5.68
N PHE A 43 31.22 12.91 6.25
CA PHE A 43 31.54 13.91 7.29
C PHE A 43 32.44 15.09 6.86
N GLY A 44 32.57 15.34 5.55
CA GLY A 44 33.19 16.55 5.00
C GLY A 44 32.17 17.68 4.75
N GLU A 45 32.28 18.34 3.58
CA GLU A 45 31.29 19.33 3.11
C GLU A 45 29.88 18.73 2.90
N PHE A 46 29.81 17.41 2.64
CA PHE A 46 28.56 16.67 2.50
C PHE A 46 28.48 15.59 3.58
N PHE A 47 27.36 15.53 4.31
CA PHE A 47 27.20 14.66 5.48
C PHE A 47 27.46 13.17 5.16
N LEU A 48 26.92 12.67 4.05
CA LEU A 48 27.14 11.30 3.56
C LEU A 48 28.12 11.22 2.37
N GLY A 49 28.83 12.31 2.07
CA GLY A 49 29.69 12.39 0.89
C GLY A 49 28.92 12.49 -0.43
N THR A 50 29.62 12.22 -1.54
CA THR A 50 29.06 12.30 -2.90
C THR A 50 29.11 10.96 -3.64
N ASP A 51 28.11 10.72 -4.49
CA ASP A 51 28.07 9.53 -5.35
C ASP A 51 29.08 9.63 -6.52
N ARG A 52 29.19 8.58 -7.33
CA ARG A 52 30.03 8.49 -8.55
C ARG A 52 29.76 9.60 -9.57
N LEU A 53 28.60 10.23 -9.51
CA LEU A 53 28.19 11.37 -10.34
C LEU A 53 28.42 12.73 -9.67
N GLY A 54 29.05 12.77 -8.49
CA GLY A 54 29.30 13.99 -7.71
C GLY A 54 28.05 14.61 -7.08
N ARG A 55 27.00 13.81 -6.85
CA ARG A 55 25.72 14.21 -6.24
C ARG A 55 25.74 14.00 -4.73
N ASP A 56 25.12 14.88 -3.95
CA ASP A 56 24.99 14.72 -2.50
C ASP A 56 24.11 13.51 -2.16
N VAL A 57 24.73 12.51 -1.51
CA VAL A 57 24.07 11.27 -1.11
C VAL A 57 23.00 11.52 -0.04
N ALA A 58 23.24 12.44 0.89
CA ALA A 58 22.29 12.76 1.96
C ALA A 58 21.03 13.42 1.41
N ALA A 59 21.19 14.40 0.52
CA ALA A 59 20.07 14.99 -0.21
C ALA A 59 19.28 13.92 -1.01
N GLY A 60 19.98 13.02 -1.70
CA GLY A 60 19.38 11.91 -2.45
C GLY A 60 18.54 10.97 -1.58
N VAL A 61 19.05 10.57 -0.42
CA VAL A 61 18.33 9.68 0.52
C VAL A 61 17.07 10.36 1.07
N VAL A 62 17.16 11.63 1.46
CA VAL A 62 16.06 12.36 2.09
C VAL A 62 14.92 12.65 1.10
N HIS A 63 15.25 13.11 -0.11
CA HIS A 63 14.26 13.28 -1.19
C HIS A 63 13.72 11.92 -1.69
N GLY A 64 14.57 10.90 -1.72
CA GLY A 64 14.19 9.51 -2.03
C GLY A 64 13.15 8.95 -1.03
N ALA A 65 13.33 9.21 0.27
CA ALA A 65 12.37 8.82 1.30
C ALA A 65 11.01 9.50 1.07
N ARG A 66 10.99 10.80 0.79
CA ARG A 66 9.74 11.54 0.47
C ARG A 66 8.99 10.94 -0.71
N THR A 67 9.68 10.71 -1.83
CA THR A 67 9.06 10.14 -3.03
C THR A 67 8.57 8.71 -2.79
N SER A 68 9.31 7.90 -2.05
CA SER A 68 8.95 6.52 -1.72
C SER A 68 7.71 6.46 -0.83
N ILE A 69 7.58 7.33 0.17
CA ILE A 69 6.39 7.44 1.02
C ILE A 69 5.17 7.86 0.20
N LEU A 70 5.32 8.81 -0.72
CA LEU A 70 4.24 9.25 -1.61
C LEU A 70 3.77 8.12 -2.53
N ILE A 71 4.70 7.37 -3.12
CA ILE A 71 4.38 6.21 -3.97
C ILE A 71 3.65 5.15 -3.15
N ALA A 72 4.18 4.80 -1.97
CA ALA A 72 3.60 3.79 -1.10
C ALA A 72 2.20 4.18 -0.60
N SER A 73 1.98 5.45 -0.24
CA SER A 73 0.69 5.91 0.25
C SER A 73 -0.39 5.86 -0.83
N ILE A 74 -0.09 6.36 -2.03
CA ILE A 74 -1.02 6.34 -3.17
C ILE A 74 -1.33 4.90 -3.58
N ALA A 75 -0.30 4.06 -3.74
CA ALA A 75 -0.49 2.66 -4.12
C ALA A 75 -1.32 1.89 -3.09
N THR A 76 -1.06 2.12 -1.79
CA THR A 76 -1.85 1.51 -0.71
C THR A 76 -3.31 1.97 -0.76
N MET A 77 -3.55 3.26 -0.94
CA MET A 77 -4.91 3.81 -1.01
C MET A 77 -5.70 3.17 -2.18
N LEU A 78 -5.10 3.12 -3.37
CA LEU A 78 -5.71 2.46 -4.53
C LEU A 78 -5.93 0.97 -4.30
N SER A 79 -4.93 0.30 -3.73
CA SER A 79 -4.98 -1.13 -3.39
C SER A 79 -6.12 -1.44 -2.42
N VAL A 80 -6.34 -0.59 -1.42
CA VAL A 80 -7.45 -0.71 -0.47
C VAL A 80 -8.79 -0.47 -1.16
N ILE A 81 -8.91 0.55 -2.01
CA ILE A 81 -10.17 0.85 -2.72
C ILE A 81 -10.56 -0.33 -3.63
N PHE A 82 -9.65 -0.77 -4.51
CA PHE A 82 -9.93 -1.87 -5.44
C PHE A 82 -10.09 -3.21 -4.71
N GLY A 83 -9.22 -3.49 -3.73
CA GLY A 83 -9.29 -4.70 -2.93
C GLY A 83 -10.60 -4.79 -2.16
N THR A 84 -11.02 -3.69 -1.51
CA THR A 84 -12.26 -3.65 -0.75
C THR A 84 -13.47 -3.81 -1.65
N ALA A 85 -13.53 -3.11 -2.80
CA ALA A 85 -14.65 -3.23 -3.72
C ALA A 85 -14.81 -4.67 -4.25
N ILE A 86 -13.73 -5.29 -4.71
CA ILE A 86 -13.78 -6.66 -5.25
C ILE A 86 -14.02 -7.69 -4.13
N GLY A 87 -13.39 -7.51 -2.98
CA GLY A 87 -13.56 -8.35 -1.79
C GLY A 87 -14.98 -8.30 -1.23
N SER A 88 -15.60 -7.12 -1.16
CA SER A 88 -16.97 -6.96 -0.67
C SER A 88 -17.99 -7.60 -1.62
N LEU A 89 -17.82 -7.42 -2.93
CA LEU A 89 -18.72 -8.01 -3.92
C LEU A 89 -18.63 -9.55 -3.90
N SER A 90 -17.41 -10.08 -3.92
CA SER A 90 -17.19 -11.54 -3.88
C SER A 90 -17.67 -12.15 -2.56
N GLY A 91 -17.39 -11.53 -1.42
CA GLY A 91 -17.80 -12.02 -0.11
C GLY A 91 -19.31 -11.95 0.16
N TYR A 92 -19.99 -10.89 -0.31
CA TYR A 92 -21.43 -10.73 -0.14
C TYR A 92 -22.22 -11.71 -1.02
N TYR A 93 -22.02 -11.65 -2.34
CA TYR A 93 -22.81 -12.45 -3.29
C TYR A 93 -22.45 -13.94 -3.26
N GLY A 94 -21.20 -14.31 -2.97
CA GLY A 94 -20.76 -15.70 -2.96
C GLY A 94 -20.94 -16.42 -4.31
N GLY A 95 -20.86 -17.76 -4.27
CA GLY A 95 -21.20 -18.62 -5.41
C GLY A 95 -20.36 -18.39 -6.66
N GLN A 96 -21.02 -18.20 -7.81
CA GLN A 96 -20.35 -18.05 -9.11
C GLN A 96 -19.61 -16.70 -9.24
N VAL A 97 -20.15 -15.62 -8.65
CA VAL A 97 -19.53 -14.29 -8.69
C VAL A 97 -18.20 -14.31 -7.93
N ASP A 98 -18.20 -14.92 -6.75
CA ASP A 98 -17.01 -15.13 -5.94
C ASP A 98 -15.95 -15.95 -6.69
N ASN A 99 -16.35 -17.09 -7.26
CA ASN A 99 -15.42 -17.96 -7.98
C ASN A 99 -14.79 -17.25 -9.20
N LEU A 100 -15.58 -16.47 -9.96
CA LEU A 100 -15.07 -15.74 -11.11
C LEU A 100 -14.09 -14.62 -10.70
N LEU A 101 -14.47 -13.81 -9.70
CA LEU A 101 -13.65 -12.69 -9.22
C LEU A 101 -12.35 -13.17 -8.57
N MET A 102 -12.42 -14.18 -7.69
CA MET A 102 -11.24 -14.72 -7.02
C MET A 102 -10.32 -15.44 -8.00
N ARG A 103 -10.87 -16.15 -8.99
CA ARG A 103 -10.06 -16.78 -10.05
C ARG A 103 -9.29 -15.76 -10.87
N PHE A 104 -9.90 -14.63 -11.23
CA PHE A 104 -9.18 -13.54 -11.91
C PHE A 104 -8.08 -12.93 -11.03
N THR A 105 -8.40 -12.72 -9.75
CA THR A 105 -7.51 -12.10 -8.75
C THR A 105 -6.30 -12.97 -8.39
N GLU A 106 -6.45 -14.30 -8.41
CA GLU A 106 -5.41 -15.24 -7.99
C GLU A 106 -4.60 -15.85 -9.15
N PHE A 107 -5.10 -15.81 -10.38
CA PHE A 107 -4.44 -16.47 -11.52
C PHE A 107 -3.05 -15.90 -11.80
N PHE A 108 -2.92 -14.57 -11.85
CA PHE A 108 -1.65 -13.91 -12.16
C PHE A 108 -0.60 -14.06 -11.05
N PRO A 109 -0.91 -13.79 -9.75
CA PRO A 109 0.09 -13.87 -8.68
C PRO A 109 0.51 -15.29 -8.32
N LYS A 110 -0.31 -16.31 -8.61
CA LYS A 110 0.02 -17.71 -8.31
C LYS A 110 1.07 -18.27 -9.28
N THR A 111 1.16 -17.70 -10.47
CA THR A 111 1.99 -18.22 -11.57
C THR A 111 3.36 -17.53 -11.61
N LEU A 112 3.43 -16.24 -11.28
CA LEU A 112 4.68 -15.48 -11.22
C LEU A 112 4.96 -14.94 -9.81
N PRO A 113 6.23 -14.95 -9.34
CA PRO A 113 6.61 -14.20 -8.15
C PRO A 113 6.24 -12.72 -8.27
N SER A 114 5.67 -12.15 -7.21
CA SER A 114 5.11 -10.80 -7.19
C SER A 114 6.10 -9.71 -7.61
N PHE A 115 7.37 -9.84 -7.19
CA PHE A 115 8.43 -8.89 -7.56
C PHE A 115 8.76 -8.94 -9.05
N VAL A 116 8.75 -10.13 -9.66
CA VAL A 116 9.02 -10.29 -11.11
C VAL A 116 7.90 -9.62 -11.90
N PHE A 117 6.65 -9.86 -11.50
CA PHE A 117 5.49 -9.26 -12.15
C PHE A 117 5.52 -7.73 -12.06
N ALA A 118 5.89 -7.16 -10.91
CA ALA A 118 6.07 -5.72 -10.75
C ALA A 118 7.12 -5.15 -11.71
N ILE A 119 8.29 -5.78 -11.82
CA ILE A 119 9.39 -5.33 -12.69
C ILE A 119 8.97 -5.37 -14.16
N VAL A 120 8.31 -6.44 -14.59
CA VAL A 120 7.80 -6.58 -15.97
C VAL A 120 6.77 -5.50 -16.28
N LEU A 121 5.84 -5.20 -15.36
CA LEU A 121 4.87 -4.12 -15.53
C LEU A 121 5.54 -2.76 -15.70
N VAL A 122 6.51 -2.43 -14.84
CA VAL A 122 7.25 -1.16 -14.94
C VAL A 122 8.05 -1.08 -16.24
N ALA A 123 8.66 -2.19 -16.67
CA ALA A 123 9.42 -2.23 -17.92
C ALA A 123 8.51 -1.98 -19.15
N ILE A 124 7.30 -2.55 -19.17
CA ILE A 124 6.34 -2.36 -20.26
C ILE A 124 5.73 -0.96 -20.25
N LEU A 125 5.37 -0.42 -19.08
CA LEU A 125 4.71 0.88 -18.91
C LEU A 125 5.66 2.09 -19.01
N GLN A 126 6.95 1.85 -19.25
CA GLN A 126 8.06 2.81 -19.17
C GLN A 126 8.32 3.31 -17.73
N PRO A 127 9.60 3.40 -17.30
CA PRO A 127 9.95 3.84 -15.96
C PRO A 127 9.48 5.28 -15.65
N SER A 128 8.44 5.37 -14.82
CA SER A 128 7.88 6.63 -14.31
C SER A 128 7.25 6.43 -12.93
N ILE A 129 7.06 7.51 -12.16
CA ILE A 129 6.37 7.44 -10.86
C ILE A 129 4.99 6.78 -11.02
N GLN A 130 4.26 7.13 -12.08
CA GLN A 130 2.94 6.56 -12.38
C GLN A 130 3.02 5.05 -12.64
N SER A 131 3.97 4.60 -13.47
CA SER A 131 4.14 3.16 -13.75
C SER A 131 4.45 2.35 -12.49
N ILE A 132 5.25 2.91 -11.57
CA ILE A 132 5.61 2.26 -10.31
C ILE A 132 4.38 2.16 -9.40
N VAL A 133 3.61 3.24 -9.26
CA VAL A 133 2.36 3.24 -8.48
C VAL A 133 1.37 2.21 -9.02
N ILE A 134 1.19 2.14 -10.34
CA ILE A 134 0.29 1.17 -10.99
C ILE A 134 0.79 -0.26 -10.73
N ALA A 135 2.08 -0.53 -10.95
CA ALA A 135 2.65 -1.85 -10.77
C ALA A 135 2.52 -2.35 -9.33
N ILE A 136 2.81 -1.48 -8.34
CA ILE A 136 2.63 -1.82 -6.92
C ILE A 136 1.16 -2.09 -6.63
N THR A 137 0.25 -1.18 -7.05
CA THR A 137 -1.18 -1.32 -6.82
C THR A 137 -1.70 -2.66 -7.32
N VAL A 138 -1.36 -3.03 -8.56
CA VAL A 138 -1.77 -4.29 -9.22
C VAL A 138 -1.24 -5.53 -8.48
N VAL A 139 -0.09 -5.42 -7.82
CA VAL A 139 0.51 -6.52 -7.06
C VAL A 139 -0.05 -6.63 -5.65
N THR A 140 -0.41 -5.51 -5.01
CA THR A 140 -0.79 -5.47 -3.59
C THR A 140 -2.29 -5.57 -3.34
N TRP A 141 -3.14 -5.30 -4.33
CA TRP A 141 -4.60 -5.38 -4.15
C TRP A 141 -5.17 -6.80 -3.93
N PRO A 142 -4.62 -7.90 -4.51
CA PRO A 142 -5.20 -9.24 -4.35
C PRO A 142 -5.23 -9.73 -2.89
N PRO A 143 -4.14 -9.61 -2.09
CA PRO A 143 -4.19 -9.91 -0.66
C PRO A 143 -5.29 -9.14 0.09
N VAL A 144 -5.46 -7.85 -0.20
CA VAL A 144 -6.50 -7.02 0.44
C VAL A 144 -7.89 -7.52 0.06
N ALA A 145 -8.13 -7.86 -1.21
CA ALA A 145 -9.40 -8.41 -1.67
C ALA A 145 -9.75 -9.72 -0.95
N ARG A 146 -8.78 -10.63 -0.79
CA ARG A 146 -8.98 -11.89 -0.08
C ARG A 146 -9.30 -11.69 1.39
N LEU A 147 -8.62 -10.75 2.04
CA LEU A 147 -8.86 -10.41 3.43
C LEU A 147 -10.28 -9.88 3.61
N VAL A 148 -10.67 -8.85 2.86
CA VAL A 148 -12.01 -8.26 2.91
C VAL A 148 -13.08 -9.30 2.58
N ARG A 149 -12.86 -10.15 1.57
CA ARG A 149 -13.77 -11.25 1.23
C ARG A 149 -13.98 -12.20 2.42
N GLY A 150 -12.91 -12.60 3.11
CA GLY A 150 -13.00 -13.46 4.30
C GLY A 150 -13.88 -12.85 5.38
N GLU A 151 -13.70 -11.56 5.64
CA GLU A 151 -14.51 -10.82 6.60
C GLU A 151 -15.97 -10.67 6.17
N PHE A 152 -16.22 -10.37 4.89
CA PHE A 152 -17.59 -10.29 4.37
C PHE A 152 -18.33 -11.63 4.46
N ILE A 153 -17.65 -12.76 4.19
CA ILE A 153 -18.23 -14.10 4.38
C ILE A 153 -18.58 -14.34 5.85
N ALA A 154 -17.69 -13.94 6.78
CA ALA A 154 -17.93 -14.11 8.22
C ALA A 154 -19.09 -13.22 8.72
N MET A 155 -19.18 -11.98 8.22
CA MET A 155 -20.22 -11.03 8.62
C MET A 155 -21.59 -11.34 8.01
N ARG A 156 -21.63 -11.85 6.77
CA ARG A 156 -22.88 -12.21 6.08
C ARG A 156 -23.70 -13.25 6.84
N ASN A 157 -23.05 -14.17 7.56
CA ASN A 157 -23.73 -15.23 8.30
C ASN A 157 -24.21 -14.79 9.70
N ARG A 158 -24.25 -13.49 10.00
CA ARG A 158 -24.71 -12.98 11.31
C ARG A 158 -26.18 -12.58 11.28
N GLU A 159 -26.84 -12.75 12.42
CA GLU A 159 -28.28 -12.49 12.62
C GLU A 159 -28.72 -11.07 12.22
N PHE A 160 -27.84 -10.05 12.40
CA PHE A 160 -28.18 -8.68 12.02
C PHE A 160 -28.32 -8.50 10.50
N VAL A 161 -27.55 -9.26 9.69
CA VAL A 161 -27.65 -9.21 8.22
C VAL A 161 -28.96 -9.87 7.77
N GLU A 162 -29.32 -11.00 8.37
CA GLU A 162 -30.61 -11.66 8.11
C GLU A 162 -31.79 -10.75 8.46
N ALA A 163 -31.73 -10.06 9.61
CA ALA A 163 -32.74 -9.08 10.00
C ALA A 163 -32.88 -7.94 8.98
N CYS A 164 -31.77 -7.39 8.46
CA CYS A 164 -31.79 -6.36 7.41
C CYS A 164 -32.46 -6.85 6.11
N ILE A 165 -32.21 -8.10 5.73
CA ILE A 165 -32.83 -8.72 4.55
C ILE A 165 -34.34 -8.90 4.77
N CYS A 166 -34.77 -9.36 5.95
CA CYS A 166 -36.19 -9.48 6.31
C CYS A 166 -36.92 -8.12 6.30
N LEU A 167 -36.20 -7.03 6.60
CA LEU A 167 -36.71 -5.66 6.51
C LEU A 167 -36.76 -5.10 5.08
N GLY A 168 -36.32 -5.86 4.07
CA GLY A 168 -36.35 -5.46 2.66
C GLY A 168 -35.30 -4.42 2.29
N MET A 169 -34.18 -4.33 3.03
CA MET A 169 -33.09 -3.42 2.70
C MET A 169 -32.41 -3.84 1.38
N LYS A 170 -31.99 -2.85 0.59
CA LYS A 170 -31.23 -3.09 -0.65
C LYS A 170 -29.84 -3.65 -0.32
N ASP A 171 -29.36 -4.61 -1.12
CA ASP A 171 -28.03 -5.20 -0.99
C ASP A 171 -26.90 -4.18 -0.85
N SER A 172 -26.93 -3.13 -1.67
CA SER A 172 -25.92 -2.06 -1.61
C SER A 172 -25.96 -1.30 -0.28
N ALA A 173 -27.14 -1.09 0.30
CA ALA A 173 -27.26 -0.48 1.61
C ALA A 173 -26.69 -1.39 2.70
N ILE A 174 -26.96 -2.70 2.64
CA ILE A 174 -26.42 -3.69 3.58
C ILE A 174 -24.89 -3.75 3.49
N ILE A 175 -24.34 -3.79 2.28
CA ILE A 175 -22.88 -3.83 2.03
C ILE A 175 -22.21 -2.58 2.60
N PHE A 176 -22.61 -1.38 2.16
CA PHE A 176 -21.87 -0.14 2.46
C PHE A 176 -22.20 0.46 3.84
N ARG A 177 -23.41 0.25 4.37
CA ARG A 177 -23.87 0.88 5.61
C ARG A 177 -23.76 -0.02 6.82
N GLU A 178 -23.94 -1.33 6.65
CA GLU A 178 -23.97 -2.28 7.78
C GLU A 178 -22.68 -3.10 7.84
N ILE A 179 -22.28 -3.75 6.75
CA ILE A 179 -21.15 -4.70 6.78
C ILE A 179 -19.81 -3.96 6.70
N LEU A 180 -19.65 -3.04 5.74
CA LEU A 180 -18.37 -2.39 5.46
C LEU A 180 -17.78 -1.64 6.68
N PRO A 181 -18.54 -0.84 7.46
CA PRO A 181 -18.00 -0.18 8.64
C PRO A 181 -17.52 -1.16 9.72
N ASN A 182 -18.21 -2.30 9.87
CA ASN A 182 -17.82 -3.33 10.83
C ASN A 182 -16.55 -4.07 10.42
N VAL A 183 -16.38 -4.35 9.12
CA VAL A 183 -15.16 -4.96 8.58
C VAL A 183 -13.95 -4.03 8.73
N LEU A 184 -14.14 -2.72 8.50
CA LEU A 184 -13.08 -1.73 8.72
C LEU A 184 -12.67 -1.65 10.19
N SER A 185 -13.62 -1.72 11.12
CA SER A 185 -13.35 -1.76 12.56
C SER A 185 -12.54 -3.01 12.95
N LEU A 186 -12.89 -4.16 12.39
CA LEU A 186 -12.19 -5.42 12.62
C LEU A 186 -10.77 -5.41 12.02
N TYR A 187 -10.59 -4.83 10.84
CA TYR A 187 -9.26 -4.64 10.26
C TYR A 187 -8.35 -3.80 11.16
N LEU A 188 -8.87 -2.71 11.72
CA LEU A 188 -8.10 -1.86 12.64
C LEU A 188 -7.73 -2.58 13.95
N LEU A 189 -8.61 -3.45 14.45
CA LEU A 189 -8.38 -4.23 15.66
C LEU A 189 -7.36 -5.37 15.46
N LEU A 190 -7.34 -6.00 14.28
CA LEU A 190 -6.41 -7.10 13.95
C LEU A 190 -4.99 -6.60 13.64
N VAL A 191 -4.83 -5.30 13.36
CA VAL A 191 -3.56 -4.64 13.02
C VAL A 191 -2.79 -4.12 14.25
N HIS A 192 -3.29 -4.32 15.48
CA HIS A 192 -2.58 -4.02 16.75
C HIS A 192 -2.04 -5.26 17.44
#